data_AF-A0A2A5PE34-F1
#
_entry.id   AF-A0A2A5PE34-F1
#
_cell.length_a   1.000
_cell.length_b   1.000
_cell.length_c   1.000
_cell.angle_alpha   90.00
_cell.angle_beta   90.00
_cell.angle_gamma   90.00
#
_symmetry.space_group_name_H-M   'P 1'
#
loop_
_entity.id
_entity.type
_entity.pdbx_description
1 polymer ?
#
loop_
_entity_poly.entity_id
_entity_poly.type
_entity_poly.pdbx_seq_one_letter_code
_entity_poly.pdbx_strand_id
1 'polypeptide(L)' 'MVAPKLRFQEFDGDWESKKLKDLTDILKCGVASTPKYVTEGGYPFLSAQNISRNGEMNYSKVNNISDDFYKKILCTRQK' A
#
# COMPACT_ATOMS: atom_id res chain seq x y z
N MET A 1 -8.89 -23.72 -17.06
CA MET A 1 -8.02 -23.69 -15.87
C MET A 1 -8.60 -24.70 -14.88
N VAL A 2 -7.83 -25.34 -14.01
CA VAL A 2 -8.31 -26.50 -13.23
C VAL A 2 -8.47 -26.14 -11.76
N ALA A 3 -9.58 -26.56 -11.16
CA ALA A 3 -9.88 -26.42 -9.75
C ALA A 3 -8.73 -26.94 -8.86
N PRO A 4 -8.33 -26.22 -7.80
CA PRO A 4 -7.26 -26.65 -6.90
C PRO A 4 -7.59 -27.97 -6.19
N LYS A 5 -6.58 -28.83 -6.03
CA LYS A 5 -6.72 -30.10 -5.29
C LYS A 5 -6.99 -29.93 -3.80
N LEU A 6 -6.62 -28.79 -3.22
CA LEU A 6 -6.88 -28.44 -1.83
C LEU A 6 -7.58 -27.09 -1.80
N ARG A 7 -8.80 -27.06 -1.24
CA ARG A 7 -9.62 -25.87 -1.10
C ARG A 7 -10.56 -26.03 0.10
N PHE A 8 -10.96 -24.92 0.71
CA PHE A 8 -12.01 -24.96 1.73
C PHE A 8 -13.34 -25.35 1.08
N GLN A 9 -14.17 -26.09 1.81
CA GLN A 9 -15.38 -26.74 1.28
C GLN A 9 -16.42 -25.73 0.78
N GLU A 10 -16.43 -24.52 1.35
CA GLU A 10 -17.34 -23.44 0.95
C GLU A 10 -16.96 -22.73 -0.36
N PHE A 11 -15.83 -23.06 -0.99
CA PHE A 11 -15.44 -22.47 -2.27
C PHE A 11 -15.32 -23.54 -3.36
N ASP A 12 -16.10 -23.38 -4.43
CA ASP A 12 -16.07 -24.25 -5.61
C ASP A 12 -15.64 -23.47 -6.88
N GLY A 13 -15.30 -24.18 -7.96
CA GLY A 13 -15.02 -23.63 -9.28
C GLY A 13 -13.54 -23.42 -9.61
N ASP A 14 -13.24 -23.08 -10.87
CA ASP A 14 -11.87 -22.81 -11.30
C ASP A 14 -11.40 -21.41 -10.89
N TRP A 15 -10.08 -21.23 -10.75
CA TRP A 15 -9.51 -19.89 -10.64
C TRP A 15 -9.66 -19.13 -11.97
N GLU A 16 -10.08 -17.88 -11.88
CA GLU A 16 -10.06 -16.93 -13.00
C GLU A 16 -8.84 -16.00 -12.89
N SER A 17 -8.27 -15.64 -14.04
CA SER A 17 -7.21 -14.63 -14.10
C SER A 17 -7.83 -13.26 -14.36
N LYS A 18 -7.59 -12.32 -13.45
CA LYS A 18 -8.01 -10.92 -13.59
C LYS A 18 -6.80 -9.99 -13.53
N LYS A 19 -6.84 -8.87 -14.25
CA LYS A 19 -5.78 -7.86 -14.16
C LYS A 19 -6.00 -7.07 -12.87
N LEU A 20 -4.91 -6.80 -12.14
CA LEU A 20 -4.97 -6.03 -10.89
C LEU A 20 -5.67 -4.67 -11.06
N LYS A 21 -5.47 -4.01 -12.20
CA LYS A 21 -6.12 -2.73 -12.53
C LYS A 21 -7.66 -2.80 -12.58
N ASP A 22 -8.23 -3.99 -12.78
CA ASP A 22 -9.68 -4.19 -12.86
C ASP A 22 -10.26 -4.48 -11.46
N LEU A 23 -9.39 -4.71 -10.46
CA LEU A 23 -9.74 -5.06 -9.08
C LEU A 23 -9.37 -3.96 -8.08
N THR A 24 -8.68 -2.90 -8.50
CA THR A 24 -8.23 -1.83 -7.61
C THR A 24 -8.49 -0.45 -8.21
N ASP A 25 -8.89 0.49 -7.36
CA ASP A 25 -9.09 1.90 -7.78
C ASP A 25 -7.75 2.63 -7.98
N ILE A 26 -6.73 2.20 -7.24
CA ILE A 26 -5.43 2.84 -7.20
C ILE A 26 -4.34 1.77 -7.25
N LEU A 27 -3.53 1.81 -8.31
CA LEU A 27 -2.30 1.03 -8.44
C LEU A 27 -1.16 1.99 -8.69
N LYS A 28 -0.35 2.25 -7.66
CA LYS A 28 0.76 3.22 -7.72
C LYS A 28 2.01 2.66 -7.07
N CYS A 29 3.16 3.06 -7.60
CA CYS A 29 4.42 2.89 -6.89
C CYS A 29 4.49 3.87 -5.72
N GLY A 30 5.09 3.42 -4.61
CA GLY A 30 5.39 4.29 -3.48
C GLY A 30 6.38 5.39 -3.84
N VAL A 31 6.64 6.27 -2.88
CA VAL A 31 7.61 7.37 -3.04
C VAL A 31 9.03 6.79 -2.96
N ALA A 32 9.78 6.89 -4.06
CA ALA A 32 11.16 6.36 -4.16
C ALA A 32 12.24 7.28 -3.54
N SER A 33 11.87 8.44 -3.03
CA SER A 33 12.78 9.44 -2.47
C SER A 33 12.44 9.78 -1.03
N THR A 34 13.45 9.97 -0.17
CA THR A 34 13.23 10.42 1.20
C THR A 34 12.55 11.80 1.22
N PRO A 35 11.34 11.92 1.80
CA PRO A 35 10.65 13.20 1.85
C PRO A 35 11.21 14.11 2.94
N LYS A 36 10.90 15.39 2.87
CA LYS A 36 11.19 16.33 3.97
C LYS A 36 10.16 16.12 5.06
N TYR A 37 10.64 15.82 6.27
CA TYR A 37 9.78 15.60 7.42
C TYR A 37 9.50 16.90 8.16
N VAL A 38 8.31 16.98 8.75
CA VAL A 38 7.87 18.10 9.60
C VAL A 38 7.74 17.64 11.04
N THR A 39 8.09 18.51 11.98
CA THR A 39 8.05 18.23 13.43
C THR A 39 6.71 18.59 14.06
N GLU A 40 5.97 19.54 13.49
CA GLU A 40 4.68 20.03 14.00
C GLU A 40 3.59 19.90 12.94
N GLY A 41 2.51 19.19 13.29
CA GLY A 41 1.44 18.86 12.35
C GLY A 41 1.89 17.93 11.22
N GLY A 42 0.99 17.68 10.27
CA GLY A 42 1.26 16.88 9.08
C GLY A 42 0.69 15.47 9.10
N TYR A 43 1.00 14.72 8.05
CA TYR A 43 0.45 13.39 7.80
C TYR A 43 1.50 12.30 8.08
N PRO A 44 1.14 11.19 8.75
CA PRO A 44 2.06 10.10 9.02
C PRO A 44 2.55 9.48 7.70
N PHE A 45 3.86 9.40 7.53
CA PHE A 45 4.49 8.76 6.37
C PHE A 45 5.00 7.37 6.75
N LEU A 46 4.31 6.34 6.26
CA LEU A 46 4.68 4.95 6.47
C LEU A 46 5.66 4.48 5.41
N SER A 47 6.72 3.82 5.86
CA SER A 47 7.75 3.18 5.03
C SER A 47 7.95 1.73 5.45
N ALA A 48 8.77 0.98 4.70
CA ALA A 48 9.12 -0.38 5.06
C ALA A 48 9.76 -0.50 6.46
N GLN A 49 10.35 0.58 6.99
CA GLN A 49 10.93 0.61 8.34
C GLN A 49 9.87 0.61 9.45
N ASN A 50 8.61 0.93 9.12
CA ASN A 50 7.50 0.94 10.05
C ASN A 50 6.84 -0.43 10.20
N ILE A 51 7.29 -1.44 9.44
CA ILE A 51 6.77 -2.80 9.54
C ILE A 51 7.80 -3.63 10.32
N SER A 52 7.39 -4.16 11.46
CA SER A 52 8.22 -5.05 12.26
C SER A 52 8.30 -6.44 11.62
N ARG A 53 9.27 -7.25 12.07
CA ARG A 53 9.51 -8.59 11.49
C ARG A 53 8.34 -9.57 11.70
N ASN A 54 7.50 -9.32 12.70
CA ASN A 54 6.26 -10.04 12.97
C ASN A 54 5.04 -9.49 12.21
N GLY A 55 5.23 -8.50 11.32
CA GLY A 55 4.16 -7.93 10.50
C GLY A 55 3.30 -6.88 11.21
N GLU A 56 3.72 -6.41 12.38
CA GLU A 56 3.02 -5.35 13.11
C GLU A 56 3.48 -3.97 12.64
N MET A 57 2.56 -3.00 12.68
CA MET A 57 2.86 -1.61 12.33
C MET A 57 3.41 -0.88 13.55
N ASN A 58 4.60 -0.32 13.42
CA ASN A 58 5.24 0.50 14.45
C ASN A 58 5.00 2.00 14.16
N TYR A 59 4.06 2.57 14.93
CA TYR A 59 3.69 3.98 14.85
C TYR A 59 4.58 4.91 15.68
N SER A 60 5.39 4.37 16.60
CA SER A 60 6.21 5.16 17.52
C SER A 60 7.38 5.87 16.84
N LYS A 61 7.80 5.39 15.65
CA LYS A 61 8.89 5.98 14.84
C LYS A 61 8.38 6.51 13.50
N VAL A 62 7.16 7.02 13.47
CA VAL A 62 6.59 7.60 12.25
C VAL A 62 7.03 9.05 12.11
N ASN A 63 7.56 9.38 10.94
CA ASN A 63 7.83 10.75 10.57
C ASN A 63 6.61 11.33 9.85
N ASN A 64 6.35 12.62 10.05
CA ASN A 64 5.24 13.30 9.40
C ASN A 64 5.73 14.05 8.16
N ILE A 65 4.89 14.11 7.13
CA ILE A 65 5.08 14.91 5.92
C ILE A 65 4.11 16.09 5.87
N SER A 66 4.47 17.15 5.17
CA SER A 66 3.59 18.31 4.99
C SER A 66 2.37 17.98 4.12
N ASP A 67 1.29 18.77 4.27
CA ASP A 67 0.07 18.66 3.46
C ASP A 67 0.36 18.83 1.96
N ASP A 68 1.22 19.79 1.59
CA ASP A 68 1.63 19.99 0.20
C ASP A 68 2.28 18.75 -0.40
N PHE A 69 3.13 18.06 0.38
CA PHE A 69 3.78 16.85 -0.08
C PHE A 69 2.80 15.68 -0.17
N TYR A 70 1.91 15.55 0.82
CA TYR A 70 0.83 14.57 0.81
C TYR A 70 -0.05 14.70 -0.45
N LYS A 71 -0.51 15.91 -0.76
CA LYS A 71 -1.28 16.23 -1.97
C LYS A 71 -0.51 15.90 -3.25
N LYS A 72 0.81 16.17 -3.28
CA LYS A 72 1.66 15.83 -4.43
C LYS A 72 1.71 14.33 -4.70
N ILE A 73 1.86 13.51 -3.66
CA ILE A 73 1.89 12.03 -3.80
C ILE A 73 0.54 11.52 -4.31
N LEU A 74 -0.56 12.04 -3.78
CA LEU A 74 -1.90 11.65 -4.22
C LEU A 74 -2.19 12.05 -5.67
N CYS A 75 -1.81 13.26 -6.07
CA CYS A 75 -2.14 13.82 -7.38
C CYS A 75 -1.22 13.32 -8.51
N THR A 76 -0.10 12.66 -8.20
CA THR A 76 0.75 12.03 -9.22
C THR A 76 -0.01 10.87 -9.88
N ARG A 77 -0.77 11.17 -10.93
CA ARG A 77 -1.29 10.22 -11.91
C ARG A 77 -0.10 9.79 -12.78
N GLN A 78 0.21 8.50 -12.78
CA GLN A 78 1.08 7.96 -13.82
C GLN A 78 0.29 8.02 -15.14
N LYS A 79 0.87 8.66 -16.15
CA LYS A 79 0.42 8.54 -17.54
C LYS A 79 0.61 7.10 -18.02
#